data_AF-A0AAD9UCK0-F1
#
_entry.id   AF-A0AAD9UCK0-F1
#
_cell.length_a   1.000
_cell.length_b   1.000
_cell.length_c   1.000
_cell.angle_alpha   90.00
_cell.angle_beta   90.00
_cell.angle_gamma   90.00
#
_symmetry.space_group_name_H-M   'P 1'
#
loop_
_entity.id
_entity.type
_entity.pdbx_description
1 polymer ?
#
loop_
_entity_poly.entity_id
_entity_poly.type
_entity_poly.pdbx_seq_one_letter_code
_entity_poly.pdbx_strand_id
1 'polypeptide(L)'
;MEDEERAPVALALSGWGCCVHCVLRFLGERSQATYRLPRDVRAKYTDCLMLERWLQSLKSDTDSDTATDRATPSGDTINDTSIGDIANNVSTGDASADTAKDVSIGDTANDMSTGDTAVSTGDSGVCVTCLGVLQQSHCSEEFLYRISEKVKSEKFEFSNFFCSLTFPVALLVREHAIWVLLKELLPDVYSDNHGDIKMVKDVWKWINGARLVEKLAAPLDQKSSFEVAMMFEHTDTAGECNFLCDLCPDQFRKHKNREMFTKIRVGQVLSEMDDSTFKSCYQCPPRRLKAPCECVTIRCKHDAIYVAGRYNKYSRTLSQTPWIIDGSRKTESSIEELVCTKIQDLFRADEYRFSASGREDVDVKMLGSGRPFVMDMTSPHRVTVRPEELDKLQKEINSSTTEIAVRDLQIVTREETNRLKEGEMLKTKTYSALCWAQTTLTPEDMKKLDSVKDLALQQKTPIRVLHRRPLGVREKCVHKMSAELLDPHHFRLQLSTQAGTYIKEFVHGDFGRTRPNLGELLQTDCDILELNVEVRHRTGTAYSVSPTYLMSDLRCS
;
A
#
# COMPACT_ATOMS: atom_id res chain seq x y z
N MET A 1 -37.52 -3.19 3.19
CA MET A 1 -37.42 -4.15 4.29
C MET A 1 -38.07 -3.55 5.53
N GLU A 2 -39.38 -3.70 5.57
CA GLU A 2 -40.24 -3.41 6.72
C GLU A 2 -40.11 -4.55 7.75
N ASP A 3 -40.55 -4.34 8.99
CA ASP A 3 -40.28 -5.29 10.07
C ASP A 3 -40.93 -6.67 9.85
N GLU A 4 -42.09 -6.70 9.17
CA GLU A 4 -42.79 -7.92 8.73
C GLU A 4 -41.95 -8.75 7.74
N GLU A 5 -41.10 -8.11 6.94
CA GLU A 5 -40.18 -8.76 5.99
C GLU A 5 -38.87 -9.22 6.66
N ARG A 6 -38.43 -8.54 7.73
CA ARG A 6 -37.17 -8.85 8.44
C ARG A 6 -37.23 -10.20 9.17
N ALA A 7 -38.36 -10.52 9.79
CA ALA A 7 -38.55 -11.73 10.58
C ALA A 7 -38.36 -13.06 9.78
N PRO A 8 -39.02 -13.29 8.62
CA PRO A 8 -38.82 -14.52 7.84
C PRO A 8 -37.38 -14.66 7.33
N VAL A 9 -36.77 -13.56 6.91
CA VAL A 9 -35.37 -13.54 6.46
C VAL A 9 -34.42 -13.90 7.60
N ALA A 10 -34.59 -13.30 8.78
CA ALA A 10 -33.74 -13.58 9.95
C ALA A 10 -33.81 -15.06 10.37
N LEU A 11 -35.01 -15.64 10.40
CA LEU A 11 -35.22 -17.05 10.72
C LEU A 11 -34.57 -17.98 9.67
N ALA A 12 -34.79 -17.72 8.38
CA ALA A 12 -34.24 -18.53 7.30
C ALA A 12 -32.70 -18.52 7.28
N LEU A 13 -32.09 -17.32 7.38
CA LEU A 13 -30.64 -17.16 7.45
C LEU A 13 -30.03 -17.88 8.65
N SER A 14 -30.69 -17.83 9.80
CA SER A 14 -30.24 -18.52 11.02
C SER A 14 -30.34 -20.04 10.86
N GLY A 15 -31.43 -20.54 10.27
CA GLY A 15 -31.61 -21.95 9.92
C GLY A 15 -30.59 -22.48 8.91
N TRP A 16 -30.23 -21.67 7.89
CA TRP A 16 -29.15 -21.98 6.95
C TRP A 16 -27.75 -21.87 7.57
N GLY A 17 -27.62 -21.28 8.76
CA GLY A 17 -26.38 -21.24 9.53
C GLY A 17 -25.52 -20.00 9.35
N CYS A 18 -26.11 -18.86 8.98
CA CYS A 18 -25.47 -17.56 9.13
C CYS A 18 -25.34 -17.18 10.62
N CYS A 19 -24.21 -16.61 11.03
CA CYS A 19 -24.12 -15.97 12.34
C CYS A 19 -24.90 -14.65 12.36
N VAL A 20 -25.23 -14.15 13.56
CA VAL A 20 -26.04 -12.94 13.77
C VAL A 20 -25.51 -11.72 13.00
N HIS A 21 -24.20 -11.52 12.91
CA HIS A 21 -23.63 -10.42 12.10
C HIS A 21 -23.89 -10.60 10.60
N CYS A 22 -23.91 -11.82 10.07
CA CYS A 22 -24.32 -12.05 8.69
C CYS A 22 -25.84 -11.90 8.51
N VAL A 23 -26.65 -12.29 9.49
CA VAL A 23 -28.11 -12.03 9.47
C VAL A 23 -28.35 -10.53 9.28
N LEU A 24 -27.75 -9.69 10.12
CA LEU A 24 -27.83 -8.22 10.01
C LEU A 24 -27.34 -7.68 8.65
N ARG A 25 -26.30 -8.28 8.04
CA ARG A 25 -25.80 -7.89 6.71
C ARG A 25 -26.83 -8.11 5.60
N PHE A 26 -27.51 -9.26 5.60
CA PHE A 26 -28.52 -9.61 4.60
C PHE A 26 -29.87 -8.91 4.85
N LEU A 27 -30.15 -8.50 6.10
CA LEU A 27 -31.24 -7.58 6.45
C LEU A 27 -30.95 -6.10 6.07
N GLY A 28 -29.78 -5.81 5.48
CA GLY A 28 -29.40 -4.46 5.06
C GLY A 28 -29.05 -3.50 6.21
N GLU A 29 -28.79 -3.99 7.42
CA GLU A 29 -28.49 -3.16 8.59
C GLU A 29 -27.27 -2.24 8.34
N ARG A 30 -27.44 -0.94 8.61
CA ARG A 30 -26.46 0.12 8.32
C ARG A 30 -25.87 0.76 9.59
N SER A 31 -26.48 0.57 10.76
CA SER A 31 -26.02 1.11 12.04
C SER A 31 -24.83 0.33 12.59
N GLN A 32 -23.66 0.98 12.66
CA GLN A 32 -22.46 0.39 13.28
C GLN A 32 -22.69 0.02 14.75
N ALA A 33 -23.59 0.72 15.46
CA ALA A 33 -23.92 0.44 16.85
C ALA A 33 -24.59 -0.93 16.99
N THR A 34 -25.51 -1.29 16.08
CA THR A 34 -26.20 -2.59 16.08
C THR A 34 -25.19 -3.75 15.94
N TYR A 35 -24.17 -3.60 15.09
CA TYR A 35 -23.09 -4.59 14.97
C TYR A 35 -22.16 -4.65 16.20
N ARG A 36 -22.13 -3.62 17.07
CA ARG A 36 -21.30 -3.56 18.30
C ARG A 36 -22.01 -4.02 19.57
N LEU A 37 -23.35 -4.10 19.58
CA LEU A 37 -24.15 -4.56 20.72
C LEU A 37 -23.60 -5.88 21.33
N PRO A 38 -23.75 -6.13 22.65
CA PRO A 38 -23.35 -7.40 23.28
C PRO A 38 -23.95 -8.63 22.58
N ARG A 39 -23.28 -9.79 22.67
CA ARG A 39 -23.69 -11.00 21.94
C ARG A 39 -25.10 -11.45 22.32
N ASP A 40 -25.41 -11.46 23.60
CA ASP A 40 -26.73 -11.83 24.12
C ASP A 40 -27.80 -10.80 23.70
N VAL A 41 -27.47 -9.51 23.70
CA VAL A 41 -28.38 -8.45 23.24
C VAL A 41 -28.62 -8.51 21.72
N ARG A 42 -27.60 -8.82 20.90
CA ARG A 42 -27.77 -9.04 19.45
C ARG A 42 -28.56 -10.30 19.14
N ALA A 43 -28.30 -11.39 19.86
CA ALA A 43 -29.08 -12.61 19.75
C ALA A 43 -30.54 -12.31 20.09
N LYS A 44 -30.82 -11.73 21.26
CA LYS A 44 -32.16 -11.26 21.66
C LYS A 44 -32.77 -10.29 20.65
N TYR A 45 -32.02 -9.41 20.00
CA TYR A 45 -32.55 -8.52 18.96
C TYR A 45 -33.02 -9.30 17.73
N THR A 46 -32.23 -10.27 17.23
CA THR A 46 -32.69 -11.17 16.16
C THR A 46 -33.80 -12.11 16.62
N ASP A 47 -33.77 -12.56 17.87
CA ASP A 47 -34.78 -13.45 18.44
C ASP A 47 -36.11 -12.71 18.68
N CYS A 48 -36.08 -11.41 19.04
CA CYS A 48 -37.26 -10.56 19.14
C CYS A 48 -37.91 -10.34 17.76
N LEU A 49 -37.12 -10.07 16.71
CA LEU A 49 -37.62 -10.06 15.33
C LEU A 49 -38.26 -11.41 14.95
N MET A 50 -37.76 -12.53 15.46
CA MET A 50 -38.39 -13.85 15.28
C MET A 50 -39.62 -14.07 16.18
N LEU A 51 -39.66 -13.48 17.37
CA LEU A 51 -40.72 -13.65 18.37
C LEU A 51 -41.99 -12.86 18.01
N GLU A 52 -41.85 -11.66 17.45
CA GLU A 52 -42.99 -10.89 16.91
C GLU A 52 -43.75 -11.71 15.86
N ARG A 53 -43.02 -12.47 15.01
CA ARG A 53 -43.63 -13.40 14.06
C ARG A 53 -44.25 -14.64 14.70
N TRP A 54 -43.64 -15.21 15.76
CA TRP A 54 -44.28 -16.31 16.51
C TRP A 54 -45.63 -15.86 17.09
N LEU A 55 -45.66 -14.66 17.69
CA LEU A 55 -46.87 -14.02 18.21
C LEU A 55 -47.88 -13.62 17.12
N GLN A 56 -47.46 -13.39 15.88
CA GLN A 56 -48.36 -13.19 14.73
C GLN A 56 -48.90 -14.51 14.19
N SER A 57 -48.08 -15.56 14.06
CA SER A 57 -48.55 -16.88 13.58
C SER A 57 -49.53 -17.54 14.54
N LEU A 58 -49.34 -17.36 15.85
CA LEU A 58 -50.31 -17.80 16.86
C LEU A 58 -51.66 -17.11 16.75
N LYS A 59 -51.72 -15.89 16.19
CA LYS A 59 -52.98 -15.17 15.94
C LYS A 59 -53.68 -15.66 14.66
N SER A 60 -52.93 -16.01 13.62
CA SER A 60 -53.52 -16.58 12.40
C SER A 60 -54.06 -18.00 12.62
N ASP A 61 -53.45 -18.78 13.51
CA ASP A 61 -53.92 -20.14 13.80
C ASP A 61 -55.20 -20.16 14.65
N THR A 62 -55.46 -19.11 15.47
CA THR A 62 -56.68 -19.00 16.30
C THR A 62 -57.95 -18.59 15.56
N ASP A 63 -57.84 -18.01 14.35
CA ASP A 63 -59.00 -17.50 13.60
C ASP A 63 -59.63 -18.53 12.64
N SER A 64 -59.23 -19.81 12.70
CA SER A 64 -59.66 -20.84 11.74
C SER A 64 -60.69 -21.87 12.26
N ASP A 65 -61.04 -21.87 13.55
CA ASP A 65 -61.98 -22.84 14.12
C ASP A 65 -63.23 -22.21 14.78
N THR A 66 -64.40 -22.75 14.40
CA THR A 66 -65.76 -22.54 14.96
C THR A 66 -66.51 -21.22 14.67
N ALA A 67 -67.08 -21.12 13.47
CA ALA A 67 -68.22 -20.25 13.19
C ALA A 67 -69.55 -21.04 13.15
N THR A 68 -70.30 -21.07 14.26
CA THR A 68 -71.74 -21.44 14.27
C THR A 68 -72.54 -20.69 15.35
N ASP A 69 -73.10 -19.54 14.96
CA ASP A 69 -74.51 -19.17 15.13
C ASP A 69 -75.25 -19.45 16.48
N ARG A 70 -75.44 -18.41 17.33
CA ARG A 70 -76.76 -17.76 17.61
C ARG A 70 -76.86 -16.88 18.89
N ALA A 71 -77.49 -15.72 18.70
CA ALA A 71 -78.41 -14.99 19.61
C ALA A 71 -77.96 -14.39 20.98
N THR A 72 -78.23 -13.08 21.11
CA THR A 72 -78.30 -12.19 22.30
C THR A 72 -79.59 -12.38 23.14
N PRO A 73 -79.89 -11.65 24.26
CA PRO A 73 -79.25 -10.46 24.89
C PRO A 73 -79.13 -10.45 26.46
N SER A 74 -78.74 -9.27 27.00
CA SER A 74 -78.85 -8.76 28.41
C SER A 74 -77.79 -9.21 29.43
N GLY A 75 -77.31 -8.37 30.37
CA GLY A 75 -77.61 -6.95 30.59
C GLY A 75 -76.77 -6.29 31.70
N ASP A 76 -77.01 -4.99 31.90
CA ASP A 76 -76.72 -4.12 33.05
C ASP A 76 -75.30 -3.64 33.44
N THR A 77 -75.28 -2.31 33.60
CA THR A 77 -74.25 -1.38 34.09
C THR A 77 -73.95 -1.47 35.60
N ILE A 78 -72.77 -0.99 36.04
CA ILE A 78 -72.59 0.12 37.01
C ILE A 78 -71.10 0.37 37.33
N ASN A 79 -70.69 1.66 37.20
CA ASN A 79 -69.82 2.54 38.02
C ASN A 79 -69.16 1.98 39.32
N ASP A 80 -68.10 2.54 39.93
CA ASP A 80 -67.40 3.84 39.80
C ASP A 80 -65.96 3.81 40.41
N THR A 81 -65.23 4.93 40.28
CA THR A 81 -64.10 5.54 41.08
C THR A 81 -63.69 4.99 42.49
N SER A 82 -62.56 5.33 43.15
CA SER A 82 -61.19 5.83 42.79
C SER A 82 -60.30 6.01 44.07
N ILE A 83 -58.98 6.29 43.91
CA ILE A 83 -58.03 6.95 44.86
C ILE A 83 -57.55 6.18 46.13
N GLY A 84 -56.24 6.31 46.46
CA GLY A 84 -55.68 6.03 47.79
C GLY A 84 -54.14 5.97 47.92
N ASP A 85 -53.46 7.12 48.06
CA ASP A 85 -52.00 7.21 48.30
C ASP A 85 -51.57 6.94 49.75
N ILE A 86 -50.34 6.44 49.96
CA ILE A 86 -49.53 6.68 51.18
C ILE A 86 -48.07 6.92 50.79
N ALA A 87 -47.41 7.89 51.43
CA ALA A 87 -46.03 8.29 51.20
C ALA A 87 -45.22 8.48 52.51
N ASN A 88 -43.91 8.73 52.35
CA ASN A 88 -42.96 9.40 53.26
C ASN A 88 -42.24 8.61 54.38
N ASN A 89 -41.03 9.01 54.88
CA ASN A 89 -39.86 9.80 54.38
C ASN A 89 -38.76 9.90 55.50
N VAL A 90 -37.59 10.51 55.22
CA VAL A 90 -36.56 11.10 56.16
C VAL A 90 -35.60 10.06 56.83
N SER A 91 -34.28 10.26 57.11
CA SER A 91 -33.43 11.47 57.37
C SER A 91 -31.92 11.31 57.00
N THR A 92 -31.17 12.42 57.00
CA THR A 92 -29.69 12.52 57.14
C THR A 92 -29.27 12.83 58.61
N GLY A 93 -28.02 12.80 59.07
CA GLY A 93 -26.70 12.45 58.45
C GLY A 93 -25.63 13.53 58.69
N ASP A 94 -24.50 13.23 59.36
CA ASP A 94 -23.43 14.20 59.74
C ASP A 94 -22.00 13.58 59.87
N ALA A 95 -20.94 14.39 60.06
CA ALA A 95 -19.52 14.03 59.76
C ALA A 95 -18.48 14.11 60.91
N SER A 96 -17.30 13.45 60.78
CA SER A 96 -15.92 14.05 60.94
C SER A 96 -14.73 13.06 61.17
N ALA A 97 -13.58 13.42 60.57
CA ALA A 97 -12.15 13.30 60.98
C ALA A 97 -11.42 11.96 61.38
N ASP A 98 -10.27 11.78 60.68
CA ASP A 98 -8.90 11.44 61.15
C ASP A 98 -8.33 10.01 61.43
N THR A 99 -7.31 9.70 60.61
CA THR A 99 -6.00 9.08 60.90
C THR A 99 -5.76 7.55 60.99
N ALA A 100 -4.72 7.15 60.22
CA ALA A 100 -3.64 6.20 60.53
C ALA A 100 -3.77 4.67 60.31
N LYS A 101 -3.00 4.22 59.29
CA LYS A 101 -1.97 3.17 59.30
C LYS A 101 -2.30 1.65 59.36
N ASP A 102 -1.72 1.01 58.33
CA ASP A 102 -0.88 -0.21 58.37
C ASP A 102 -1.49 -1.61 58.52
N VAL A 103 -0.71 -2.54 57.94
CA VAL A 103 -0.67 -4.01 58.07
C VAL A 103 -1.47 -4.84 57.06
N SER A 104 -0.76 -5.84 56.55
CA SER A 104 -1.06 -6.77 55.46
C SER A 104 -1.22 -8.21 55.98
N ILE A 105 -1.33 -9.18 55.06
CA ILE A 105 -1.38 -10.65 55.31
C ILE A 105 -2.79 -11.11 55.80
N GLY A 106 -3.39 -12.17 55.28
CA GLY A 106 -3.00 -13.08 54.19
C GLY A 106 -4.03 -14.20 54.01
N ASP A 107 -3.80 -15.02 52.98
CA ASP A 107 -4.47 -16.27 52.60
C ASP A 107 -5.61 -16.83 53.48
N THR A 108 -6.75 -17.11 52.85
CA THR A 108 -7.29 -18.49 52.84
C THR A 108 -8.29 -18.67 51.70
N ALA A 109 -8.16 -19.79 50.98
CA ALA A 109 -9.16 -20.20 50.01
C ALA A 109 -10.43 -20.64 50.74
N ASN A 110 -11.60 -20.33 50.17
CA ASN A 110 -12.76 -21.16 50.41
C ASN A 110 -13.58 -21.33 49.13
N ASP A 111 -13.93 -22.59 48.86
CA ASP A 111 -14.65 -23.04 47.69
C ASP A 111 -16.15 -22.77 47.85
N MET A 112 -16.75 -22.06 46.90
CA MET A 112 -18.20 -22.03 46.72
C MET A 112 -18.54 -22.10 45.24
N SER A 113 -18.65 -23.34 44.76
CA SER A 113 -19.30 -23.68 43.51
C SER A 113 -20.75 -23.17 43.47
N THR A 114 -21.02 -22.09 42.74
CA THR A 114 -22.37 -21.78 42.24
C THR A 114 -22.47 -22.27 40.81
N GLY A 115 -23.31 -23.29 40.59
CA GLY A 115 -23.42 -23.95 39.29
C GLY A 115 -24.01 -23.04 38.22
N ASP A 116 -23.21 -22.71 37.20
CA ASP A 116 -23.73 -22.17 35.94
C ASP A 116 -24.56 -23.26 35.24
N THR A 117 -25.89 -23.16 35.35
CA THR A 117 -26.80 -23.81 34.41
C THR A 117 -26.64 -23.14 33.05
N ALA A 118 -25.68 -23.63 32.27
CA ALA A 118 -25.38 -23.19 30.92
C ALA A 118 -26.59 -23.41 29.99
N VAL A 119 -27.40 -22.37 29.80
CA VAL A 119 -28.44 -22.34 28.76
C VAL A 119 -27.76 -22.18 27.40
N SER A 120 -27.60 -23.30 26.70
CA SER A 120 -26.95 -23.37 25.39
C SER A 120 -27.94 -23.13 24.23
N THR A 121 -27.87 -21.97 23.57
CA THR A 121 -28.33 -21.79 22.17
C THR A 121 -27.73 -20.51 21.57
N GLY A 122 -27.34 -20.53 20.28
CA GLY A 122 -27.18 -19.30 19.48
C GLY A 122 -25.92 -19.13 18.62
N ASP A 123 -24.82 -19.86 18.84
CA ASP A 123 -23.69 -19.92 17.87
C ASP A 123 -22.85 -21.19 18.07
N SER A 124 -23.39 -22.35 17.70
CA SER A 124 -22.74 -23.66 17.89
C SER A 124 -21.86 -24.12 16.72
N GLY A 125 -21.65 -23.28 15.70
CA GLY A 125 -20.86 -23.65 14.53
C GLY A 125 -20.46 -22.49 13.63
N VAL A 126 -19.48 -22.75 12.77
CA VAL A 126 -18.92 -21.77 11.84
C VAL A 126 -20.01 -21.26 10.89
N CYS A 127 -20.06 -19.94 10.71
CA CYS A 127 -20.98 -19.25 9.82
C CYS A 127 -20.77 -19.67 8.37
N VAL A 128 -21.83 -20.09 7.68
CA VAL A 128 -21.75 -20.62 6.31
C VAL A 128 -21.31 -19.58 5.26
N THR A 129 -21.42 -18.28 5.57
CA THR A 129 -21.04 -17.18 4.66
C THR A 129 -19.71 -16.51 5.03
N CYS A 130 -19.55 -16.02 6.26
CA CYS A 130 -18.32 -15.31 6.64
C CYS A 130 -17.21 -16.22 7.18
N LEU A 131 -17.46 -17.53 7.32
CA LEU A 131 -16.47 -18.52 7.74
C LEU A 131 -15.74 -18.12 9.04
N GLY A 132 -16.47 -17.63 10.04
CA GLY A 132 -15.87 -17.20 11.32
C GLY A 132 -15.26 -15.79 11.35
N VAL A 133 -15.14 -15.09 10.21
CA VAL A 133 -14.53 -13.74 10.17
C VAL A 133 -15.29 -12.73 11.03
N LEU A 134 -16.62 -12.83 11.14
CA LEU A 134 -17.42 -11.94 11.99
C LEU A 134 -17.78 -12.56 13.36
N GLN A 135 -17.34 -13.79 13.62
CA GLN A 135 -17.58 -14.50 14.89
C GLN A 135 -16.42 -14.27 15.86
N GLN A 136 -16.51 -14.86 17.07
CA GLN A 136 -15.53 -14.67 18.14
C GLN A 136 -14.08 -14.95 17.71
N SER A 137 -13.86 -15.90 16.79
CA SER A 137 -12.53 -16.26 16.25
C SER A 137 -11.70 -15.06 15.75
N HIS A 138 -12.34 -14.04 15.18
CA HIS A 138 -11.65 -12.85 14.62
C HIS A 138 -12.22 -11.52 15.13
N CYS A 139 -13.05 -11.57 16.17
CA CYS A 139 -13.62 -10.41 16.86
C CYS A 139 -13.33 -10.42 18.38
N SER A 140 -12.62 -11.43 18.90
CA SER A 140 -12.23 -11.53 20.32
C SER A 140 -11.20 -10.46 20.73
N GLU A 141 -11.16 -10.15 22.03
CA GLU A 141 -10.10 -9.31 22.61
C GLU A 141 -8.69 -9.90 22.38
N GLU A 142 -8.56 -11.23 22.43
CA GLU A 142 -7.33 -11.97 22.15
C GLU A 142 -6.84 -11.76 20.71
N PHE A 143 -7.74 -11.83 19.72
CA PHE A 143 -7.39 -11.59 18.32
C PHE A 143 -6.93 -10.14 18.10
N LEU A 144 -7.62 -9.17 18.70
CA LEU A 144 -7.21 -7.76 18.61
C LEU A 144 -5.91 -7.49 19.38
N TYR A 145 -5.65 -8.19 20.48
CA TYR A 145 -4.37 -8.14 21.19
C TYR A 145 -3.25 -8.67 20.29
N ARG A 146 -3.44 -9.82 19.62
CA ARG A 146 -2.49 -10.39 18.64
C ARG A 146 -2.15 -9.41 17.51
N ILE A 147 -3.13 -8.66 17.00
CA ILE A 147 -2.89 -7.58 16.03
C ILE A 147 -2.03 -6.48 16.68
N SER A 148 -2.40 -6.01 17.88
CA SER A 148 -1.71 -4.90 18.53
C SER A 148 -0.27 -5.22 18.92
N GLU A 149 0.02 -6.44 19.38
CA GLU A 149 1.38 -6.89 19.68
C GLU A 149 2.22 -7.00 18.41
N LYS A 150 1.65 -7.51 17.32
CA LYS A 150 2.33 -7.52 16.02
C LYS A 150 2.71 -6.10 15.60
N VAL A 151 1.75 -5.15 15.59
CA VAL A 151 2.02 -3.74 15.23
C VAL A 151 3.12 -3.12 16.10
N LYS A 152 3.07 -3.30 17.43
CA LYS A 152 4.10 -2.78 18.35
C LYS A 152 5.47 -3.42 18.13
N SER A 153 5.51 -4.73 17.83
CA SER A 153 6.76 -5.48 17.65
C SER A 153 7.58 -5.03 16.45
N GLU A 154 6.91 -4.55 15.39
CA GLU A 154 7.54 -4.04 14.17
C GLU A 154 8.19 -2.66 14.38
N LYS A 155 7.70 -1.85 15.33
CA LYS A 155 8.27 -0.53 15.70
C LYS A 155 8.22 0.53 14.58
N PHE A 156 7.19 0.50 13.74
CA PHE A 156 6.87 1.60 12.82
C PHE A 156 6.48 2.89 13.57
N GLU A 157 6.95 4.03 13.08
CA GLU A 157 6.38 5.35 13.38
C GLU A 157 5.09 5.54 12.55
N PHE A 158 3.98 5.82 13.23
CA PHE A 158 2.71 6.21 12.59
C PHE A 158 1.88 7.08 13.54
N SER A 159 1.01 7.93 12.99
CA SER A 159 0.10 8.81 13.75
C SER A 159 -1.39 8.49 13.52
N ASN A 160 -1.68 7.69 12.50
CA ASN A 160 -2.99 7.13 12.14
C ASN A 160 -2.73 5.80 11.40
N PHE A 161 -3.77 5.00 11.15
CA PHE A 161 -3.62 3.73 10.41
C PHE A 161 -4.88 3.35 9.64
N PHE A 162 -4.78 2.41 8.70
CA PHE A 162 -5.96 1.69 8.18
C PHE A 162 -5.78 0.17 8.22
N CYS A 163 -6.89 -0.55 8.35
CA CYS A 163 -6.91 -1.99 8.21
C CYS A 163 -7.25 -2.41 6.78
N SER A 164 -6.48 -3.36 6.26
CA SER A 164 -6.69 -4.01 4.97
C SER A 164 -7.00 -5.50 5.22
N LEU A 165 -8.03 -6.05 4.58
CA LEU A 165 -8.52 -7.40 4.86
C LEU A 165 -8.69 -8.23 3.58
N THR A 166 -7.90 -9.30 3.46
CA THR A 166 -7.92 -10.22 2.32
C THR A 166 -8.46 -11.58 2.74
N PHE A 167 -9.75 -11.82 2.52
CA PHE A 167 -10.40 -13.14 2.73
C PHE A 167 -10.28 -14.09 1.53
N PRO A 168 -10.55 -15.39 1.69
CA PRO A 168 -10.69 -16.34 0.58
C PRO A 168 -11.73 -15.90 -0.45
N VAL A 169 -11.52 -16.27 -1.72
CA VAL A 169 -12.47 -15.96 -2.81
C VAL A 169 -13.79 -16.73 -2.66
N ALA A 170 -13.76 -17.90 -2.01
CA ALA A 170 -14.93 -18.73 -1.72
C ALA A 170 -16.04 -18.01 -0.93
N LEU A 171 -15.73 -16.96 -0.15
CA LEU A 171 -16.77 -16.16 0.51
C LEU A 171 -17.74 -15.52 -0.50
N LEU A 172 -17.29 -15.18 -1.72
CA LEU A 172 -18.16 -14.61 -2.75
C LEU A 172 -19.19 -15.62 -3.23
N VAL A 173 -18.76 -16.86 -3.49
CA VAL A 173 -19.62 -17.97 -3.93
C VAL A 173 -20.62 -18.32 -2.81
N ARG A 174 -20.14 -18.38 -1.56
CA ARG A 174 -20.97 -18.65 -0.37
C ARG A 174 -22.00 -17.56 -0.08
N GLU A 175 -21.62 -16.30 -0.26
CA GLU A 175 -22.51 -15.14 -0.10
C GLU A 175 -23.57 -15.12 -1.21
N HIS A 176 -23.17 -15.36 -2.46
CA HIS A 176 -24.09 -15.48 -3.59
C HIS A 176 -25.08 -16.65 -3.41
N ALA A 177 -24.64 -17.81 -2.94
CA ALA A 177 -25.53 -18.95 -2.67
C ALA A 177 -26.65 -18.63 -1.64
N ILE A 178 -26.38 -17.76 -0.67
CA ILE A 178 -27.43 -17.25 0.24
C ILE A 178 -28.31 -16.21 -0.46
N TRP A 179 -27.75 -15.32 -1.28
CA TRP A 179 -28.52 -14.37 -2.09
C TRP A 179 -29.55 -15.07 -2.99
N VAL A 180 -29.16 -16.16 -3.68
CA VAL A 180 -30.07 -16.94 -4.54
C VAL A 180 -31.21 -17.61 -3.74
N LEU A 181 -31.01 -17.94 -2.46
CA LEU A 181 -32.09 -18.44 -1.60
C LEU A 181 -33.00 -17.32 -1.07
N LEU A 182 -32.43 -16.14 -0.82
CA LEU A 182 -33.20 -14.97 -0.39
C LEU A 182 -34.13 -14.46 -1.50
N LYS A 183 -33.68 -14.49 -2.77
CA LYS A 183 -34.53 -14.25 -3.95
C LYS A 183 -35.74 -15.16 -4.02
N GLU A 184 -35.61 -16.45 -3.68
CA GLU A 184 -36.74 -17.38 -3.66
C GLU A 184 -37.67 -17.16 -2.46
N LEU A 185 -37.11 -16.73 -1.32
CA LEU A 185 -37.87 -16.50 -0.10
C LEU A 185 -38.70 -15.22 -0.15
N LEU A 186 -38.14 -14.12 -0.67
CA LEU A 186 -38.80 -12.82 -0.86
C LEU A 186 -38.33 -12.18 -2.17
N PRO A 187 -38.92 -12.54 -3.33
CA PRO A 187 -38.55 -12.00 -4.63
C PRO A 187 -38.60 -10.47 -4.67
N ASP A 188 -39.64 -9.86 -4.11
CA ASP A 188 -39.87 -8.40 -4.19
C ASP A 188 -38.82 -7.57 -3.41
N VAL A 189 -38.15 -8.19 -2.43
CA VAL A 189 -37.11 -7.54 -1.60
C VAL A 189 -35.70 -7.74 -2.17
N TYR A 190 -35.50 -8.82 -2.94
CA TYR A 190 -34.18 -9.29 -3.39
C TYR A 190 -34.04 -9.42 -4.91
N SER A 191 -35.03 -8.96 -5.68
CA SER A 191 -35.10 -9.01 -7.15
C SER A 191 -33.90 -8.36 -7.81
N ASP A 192 -33.49 -7.18 -7.33
CA ASP A 192 -32.44 -6.37 -7.91
C ASP A 192 -31.35 -5.95 -6.90
N ASN A 193 -30.10 -5.98 -7.39
CA ASN A 193 -28.91 -5.36 -6.80
C ASN A 193 -28.42 -5.88 -5.43
N HIS A 194 -27.38 -6.72 -5.48
CA HIS A 194 -26.59 -7.20 -4.33
C HIS A 194 -25.86 -6.07 -3.55
N GLY A 195 -25.88 -4.83 -4.04
CA GLY A 195 -25.17 -3.67 -3.49
C GLY A 195 -25.61 -3.17 -2.11
N ASP A 196 -26.79 -3.60 -1.62
CA ASP A 196 -27.23 -3.20 -0.28
C ASP A 196 -26.56 -3.98 0.85
N ILE A 197 -26.10 -5.21 0.58
CA ILE A 197 -25.38 -6.04 1.53
C ILE A 197 -24.02 -5.43 1.86
N LYS A 198 -23.77 -5.15 3.14
CA LYS A 198 -22.47 -4.63 3.61
C LYS A 198 -21.41 -5.71 3.50
N MET A 199 -20.23 -5.40 2.98
CA MET A 199 -19.17 -6.41 2.84
C MET A 199 -18.63 -6.87 4.20
N VAL A 200 -18.19 -8.13 4.27
CA VAL A 200 -17.55 -8.71 5.48
C VAL A 200 -16.44 -7.80 6.04
N LYS A 201 -15.60 -7.23 5.16
CA LYS A 201 -14.48 -6.37 5.55
C LYS A 201 -14.93 -5.09 6.28
N ASP A 202 -16.08 -4.54 5.87
CA ASP A 202 -16.57 -3.25 6.38
C ASP A 202 -17.27 -3.47 7.71
N VAL A 203 -18.07 -4.55 7.83
CA VAL A 203 -18.66 -4.95 9.11
C VAL A 203 -17.59 -5.36 10.13
N TRP A 204 -16.53 -6.06 9.70
CA TRP A 204 -15.39 -6.34 10.59
C TRP A 204 -14.74 -5.04 11.10
N LYS A 205 -14.52 -4.05 10.21
CA LYS A 205 -14.04 -2.71 10.60
C LYS A 205 -15.01 -1.99 11.55
N TRP A 206 -16.32 -2.17 11.38
CA TRP A 206 -17.31 -1.59 12.29
C TRP A 206 -17.25 -2.20 13.69
N ILE A 207 -17.15 -3.53 13.80
CA ILE A 207 -17.05 -4.25 15.08
C ILE A 207 -15.73 -3.91 15.79
N ASN A 208 -14.61 -3.93 15.07
CA ASN A 208 -13.27 -3.96 15.68
C ASN A 208 -12.49 -2.63 15.59
N GLY A 209 -12.89 -1.70 14.72
CA GLY A 209 -12.14 -0.46 14.45
C GLY A 209 -11.91 0.40 15.68
N ALA A 210 -12.96 0.69 16.47
CA ALA A 210 -12.84 1.49 17.70
C ALA A 210 -11.91 0.83 18.74
N ARG A 211 -12.06 -0.49 18.93
CA ARG A 211 -11.22 -1.29 19.85
C ARG A 211 -9.75 -1.33 19.41
N LEU A 212 -9.48 -1.27 18.10
CA LEU A 212 -8.10 -1.13 17.59
C LEU A 212 -7.56 0.29 17.73
N VAL A 213 -8.38 1.32 17.57
CA VAL A 213 -7.99 2.72 17.85
C VAL A 213 -7.53 2.88 19.30
N GLU A 214 -8.27 2.28 20.25
CA GLU A 214 -7.90 2.23 21.66
C GLU A 214 -6.59 1.45 21.89
N LYS A 215 -6.47 0.22 21.37
CA LYS A 215 -5.29 -0.64 21.56
C LYS A 215 -4.00 -0.13 20.91
N LEU A 216 -4.11 0.64 19.83
CA LEU A 216 -2.97 1.23 19.10
C LEU A 216 -2.73 2.70 19.45
N ALA A 217 -3.60 3.32 20.27
CA ALA A 217 -3.57 4.74 20.63
C ALA A 217 -3.47 5.70 19.42
N ALA A 218 -4.08 5.33 18.29
CA ALA A 218 -4.03 6.08 17.03
C ALA A 218 -5.39 5.99 16.30
N PRO A 219 -5.86 7.05 15.62
CA PRO A 219 -7.11 7.04 14.87
C PRO A 219 -7.04 6.19 13.59
N LEU A 220 -8.18 5.63 13.20
CA LEU A 220 -8.37 4.95 11.92
C LEU A 220 -8.64 5.97 10.81
N ASP A 221 -7.82 6.00 9.76
CA ASP A 221 -8.00 6.84 8.58
C ASP A 221 -7.71 6.04 7.31
N GLN A 222 -8.69 5.90 6.40
CA GLN A 222 -8.51 5.16 5.14
C GLN A 222 -7.53 5.83 4.15
N LYS A 223 -7.07 7.06 4.44
CA LYS A 223 -6.00 7.75 3.70
C LYS A 223 -4.64 7.70 4.41
N SER A 224 -4.54 6.99 5.53
CA SER A 224 -3.28 6.81 6.24
C SER A 224 -2.24 6.11 5.37
N SER A 225 -0.99 6.56 5.46
CA SER A 225 0.16 5.89 4.86
C SER A 225 0.63 4.65 5.62
N PHE A 226 -0.01 4.29 6.74
CA PHE A 226 0.31 3.09 7.51
C PHE A 226 -0.82 2.03 7.41
N GLU A 227 -0.50 0.92 6.75
CA GLU A 227 -1.38 -0.21 6.52
C GLU A 227 -1.13 -1.33 7.56
N VAL A 228 -2.21 -1.76 8.23
CA VAL A 228 -2.27 -3.01 8.97
C VAL A 228 -3.03 -4.03 8.13
N ALA A 229 -2.30 -4.86 7.40
CA ALA A 229 -2.84 -5.84 6.46
C ALA A 229 -3.03 -7.21 7.14
N MET A 230 -4.25 -7.75 7.02
CA MET A 230 -4.63 -9.08 7.49
C MET A 230 -5.04 -9.95 6.30
N MET A 231 -4.33 -11.06 6.13
CA MET A 231 -4.67 -12.09 5.14
C MET A 231 -5.30 -13.28 5.86
N PHE A 232 -6.39 -13.77 5.28
CA PHE A 232 -7.17 -14.89 5.79
C PHE A 232 -7.28 -15.97 4.72
N GLU A 233 -7.12 -17.22 5.13
CA GLU A 233 -7.20 -18.40 4.26
C GLU A 233 -8.16 -19.45 4.85
N HIS A 234 -8.69 -20.32 3.99
CA HIS A 234 -9.52 -21.44 4.43
C HIS A 234 -9.34 -22.63 3.50
N THR A 235 -8.53 -23.60 3.93
CA THR A 235 -8.10 -24.77 3.17
C THR A 235 -9.27 -25.57 2.58
N ASP A 236 -10.27 -25.93 3.39
CA ASP A 236 -11.42 -26.73 2.94
C ASP A 236 -12.25 -26.07 1.82
N THR A 237 -12.13 -24.75 1.61
CA THR A 237 -12.87 -24.01 0.57
C THR A 237 -12.09 -23.81 -0.73
N ALA A 238 -10.83 -24.26 -0.81
CA ALA A 238 -9.95 -23.99 -1.95
C ALA A 238 -10.51 -24.48 -3.30
N GLY A 239 -11.37 -25.50 -3.30
CA GLY A 239 -12.04 -26.02 -4.49
C GLY A 239 -13.40 -25.40 -4.82
N GLU A 240 -13.97 -24.53 -3.98
CA GLU A 240 -15.36 -24.07 -4.12
C GLU A 240 -15.60 -23.16 -5.34
N CYS A 241 -14.55 -22.57 -5.91
CA CYS A 241 -14.64 -21.81 -7.17
C CYS A 241 -14.46 -22.67 -8.42
N ASN A 242 -14.11 -23.96 -8.31
CA ASN A 242 -13.68 -24.78 -9.45
C ASN A 242 -14.75 -24.94 -10.54
N PHE A 243 -16.04 -24.98 -10.17
CA PHE A 243 -17.14 -25.09 -11.14
C PHE A 243 -17.17 -23.90 -12.14
N LEU A 244 -16.61 -22.75 -11.77
CA LEU A 244 -16.47 -21.60 -12.66
C LEU A 244 -15.49 -21.85 -13.81
N CYS A 245 -14.55 -22.80 -13.67
CA CYS A 245 -13.68 -23.20 -14.78
C CYS A 245 -14.45 -23.93 -15.88
N ASP A 246 -15.45 -24.72 -15.51
CA ASP A 246 -16.25 -25.51 -16.44
C ASP A 246 -17.32 -24.64 -17.11
N LEU A 247 -17.94 -23.73 -16.36
CA LEU A 247 -18.93 -22.77 -16.88
C LEU A 247 -18.32 -21.62 -17.69
N CYS A 248 -17.12 -21.14 -17.31
CA CYS A 248 -16.49 -19.95 -17.89
C CYS A 248 -15.01 -20.20 -18.24
N PRO A 249 -14.69 -21.20 -19.09
CA PRO A 249 -13.32 -21.63 -19.36
C PRO A 249 -12.45 -20.51 -19.93
N ASP A 250 -13.01 -19.57 -20.69
CA ASP A 250 -12.28 -18.42 -21.24
C ASP A 250 -11.88 -17.39 -20.19
N GLN A 251 -12.64 -17.30 -19.09
CA GLN A 251 -12.36 -16.38 -17.99
C GLN A 251 -11.36 -16.96 -16.97
N PHE A 252 -11.34 -18.28 -16.76
CA PHE A 252 -10.58 -18.93 -15.68
C PHE A 252 -9.45 -19.87 -16.16
N ARG A 253 -8.81 -19.57 -17.30
CA ARG A 253 -7.65 -20.34 -17.79
C ARG A 253 -6.44 -20.27 -16.84
N LYS A 254 -5.78 -21.42 -16.61
CA LYS A 254 -4.47 -21.48 -15.92
C LYS A 254 -3.38 -20.81 -16.76
N HIS A 255 -3.01 -19.58 -16.40
CA HIS A 255 -1.78 -18.94 -16.88
C HIS A 255 -0.63 -19.23 -15.89
N LYS A 256 0.60 -19.40 -16.41
CA LYS A 256 1.78 -19.46 -15.54
C LYS A 256 1.89 -18.15 -14.74
N ASN A 257 2.11 -18.28 -13.43
CA ASN A 257 2.36 -17.19 -12.49
C ASN A 257 1.21 -16.18 -12.27
N ARG A 258 -0.06 -16.57 -12.45
CA ARG A 258 -1.20 -15.73 -12.07
C ARG A 258 -2.24 -16.51 -11.25
N GLU A 259 -2.75 -15.89 -10.18
CA GLU A 259 -3.93 -16.42 -9.47
C GLU A 259 -5.11 -16.56 -10.45
N MET A 260 -5.71 -17.75 -10.47
CA MET A 260 -6.82 -18.08 -11.36
C MET A 260 -8.11 -17.34 -10.95
N PHE A 261 -8.45 -17.43 -9.67
CA PHE A 261 -9.64 -16.83 -9.10
C PHE A 261 -9.28 -15.53 -8.39
N THR A 262 -9.65 -14.39 -8.96
CA THR A 262 -9.57 -13.10 -8.27
C THR A 262 -10.96 -12.65 -7.87
N LYS A 263 -11.07 -11.90 -6.76
CA LYS A 263 -12.36 -11.42 -6.23
C LYS A 263 -13.16 -10.61 -7.25
N ILE A 264 -12.47 -9.78 -8.04
CA ILE A 264 -13.09 -8.96 -9.08
C ILE A 264 -13.74 -9.85 -10.14
N ARG A 265 -12.98 -10.81 -10.70
CA ARG A 265 -13.49 -11.67 -11.78
C ARG A 265 -14.58 -12.64 -11.30
N VAL A 266 -14.39 -13.26 -10.13
CA VAL A 266 -15.42 -14.15 -9.55
C VAL A 266 -16.68 -13.35 -9.22
N GLY A 267 -16.57 -12.14 -8.66
CA GLY A 267 -17.71 -11.27 -8.40
C GLY A 267 -18.49 -10.90 -9.66
N GLN A 268 -17.79 -10.55 -10.75
CA GLN A 268 -18.41 -10.26 -12.05
C GLN A 268 -19.18 -11.46 -12.60
N VAL A 269 -18.55 -12.64 -12.67
CA VAL A 269 -19.18 -13.85 -13.20
C VAL A 269 -20.39 -14.27 -12.35
N LEU A 270 -20.31 -14.16 -11.02
CA LEU A 270 -21.46 -14.43 -10.15
C LEU A 270 -22.60 -13.41 -10.33
N SER A 271 -22.31 -12.14 -10.65
CA SER A 271 -23.37 -11.14 -10.89
C SER A 271 -24.08 -11.28 -12.24
N GLU A 272 -23.46 -11.98 -13.20
CA GLU A 272 -23.99 -12.21 -14.55
C GLU A 272 -24.60 -13.62 -14.73
N MET A 273 -24.35 -14.53 -13.77
CA MET A 273 -24.85 -15.91 -13.81
C MET A 273 -26.33 -15.99 -13.44
N ASP A 274 -27.08 -16.84 -14.14
CA ASP A 274 -28.46 -17.13 -13.77
C ASP A 274 -28.53 -18.05 -12.54
N ASP A 275 -29.53 -17.77 -11.70
CA ASP A 275 -29.74 -18.44 -10.41
C ASP A 275 -29.90 -19.97 -10.54
N SER A 276 -30.41 -20.44 -11.69
CA SER A 276 -30.67 -21.87 -11.94
C SER A 276 -29.39 -22.64 -12.30
N THR A 277 -28.55 -22.07 -13.17
CA THR A 277 -27.21 -22.58 -13.47
C THR A 277 -26.35 -22.59 -12.21
N PHE A 278 -26.37 -21.51 -11.41
CA PHE A 278 -25.64 -21.47 -10.15
C PHE A 278 -26.04 -22.64 -9.22
N LYS A 279 -27.34 -22.85 -9.01
CA LYS A 279 -27.86 -23.95 -8.18
C LYS A 279 -27.57 -25.35 -8.73
N SER A 280 -27.47 -25.52 -10.05
CA SER A 280 -27.06 -26.80 -10.64
C SER A 280 -25.59 -27.16 -10.35
N CYS A 281 -24.75 -26.15 -10.09
CA CYS A 281 -23.30 -26.30 -9.93
C CYS A 281 -22.79 -26.11 -8.49
N TYR A 282 -23.56 -25.45 -7.62
CA TYR A 282 -23.14 -25.11 -6.26
C TYR A 282 -24.26 -25.33 -5.22
N GLN A 283 -23.87 -25.84 -4.03
CA GLN A 283 -24.82 -26.18 -2.97
C GLN A 283 -25.43 -24.94 -2.31
N CYS A 284 -26.76 -24.84 -2.35
CA CYS A 284 -27.55 -23.81 -1.67
C CYS A 284 -28.47 -24.46 -0.61
N PRO A 285 -28.34 -24.13 0.70
CA PRO A 285 -27.36 -23.24 1.30
C PRO A 285 -25.95 -23.85 1.33
N PRO A 286 -24.87 -23.04 1.44
CA PRO A 286 -23.51 -23.55 1.50
C PRO A 286 -23.28 -24.54 2.64
N ARG A 287 -22.47 -25.57 2.39
CA ARG A 287 -22.10 -26.53 3.43
C ARG A 287 -21.48 -25.84 4.64
N ARG A 288 -21.99 -26.13 5.84
CA ARG A 288 -21.36 -25.75 7.11
C ARG A 288 -20.03 -26.49 7.28
N LEU A 289 -18.99 -25.74 7.66
CA LEU A 289 -17.64 -26.26 7.90
C LEU A 289 -17.35 -26.33 9.40
N LYS A 290 -16.31 -27.08 9.78
CA LYS A 290 -15.94 -27.32 11.19
C LYS A 290 -14.98 -26.27 11.73
N ALA A 291 -13.99 -25.88 10.93
CA ALA A 291 -13.02 -24.84 11.27
C ALA A 291 -13.47 -23.47 10.71
N PRO A 292 -13.21 -22.35 11.41
CA PRO A 292 -13.29 -21.04 10.80
C PRO A 292 -12.13 -20.82 9.82
N CYS A 293 -12.26 -19.79 8.99
CA CYS A 293 -11.14 -19.20 8.25
C CYS A 293 -10.01 -18.85 9.23
N GLU A 294 -8.75 -18.98 8.83
CA GLU A 294 -7.60 -18.60 9.65
C GLU A 294 -7.01 -17.26 9.16
N CYS A 295 -6.69 -16.35 10.08
CA CYS A 295 -5.86 -15.19 9.75
C CYS A 295 -4.38 -15.60 9.80
N VAL A 296 -3.88 -16.08 8.66
CA VAL A 296 -2.54 -16.67 8.47
C VAL A 296 -1.41 -15.64 8.46
N THR A 297 -1.72 -14.35 8.26
CA THR A 297 -0.70 -13.30 8.16
C THR A 297 -1.24 -11.96 8.61
N ILE A 298 -0.51 -11.32 9.53
CA ILE A 298 -0.66 -9.92 9.92
C ILE A 298 0.64 -9.21 9.53
N ARG A 299 0.57 -8.23 8.63
CA ARG A 299 1.71 -7.42 8.18
C ARG A 299 1.43 -5.95 8.44
N CYS A 300 2.47 -5.24 8.82
CA CYS A 300 2.46 -3.78 8.88
C CYS A 300 3.27 -3.26 7.69
N LYS A 301 2.86 -2.13 7.12
CA LYS A 301 3.60 -1.48 6.05
C LYS A 301 3.38 0.02 6.09
N HIS A 302 4.44 0.79 5.90
CA HIS A 302 4.33 2.20 5.59
C HIS A 302 4.50 2.46 4.08
N ASP A 303 3.82 3.47 3.55
CA ASP A 303 4.09 4.00 2.21
C ASP A 303 5.58 4.35 2.03
N ALA A 304 6.05 4.18 0.80
CA ALA A 304 7.44 4.45 0.45
C ALA A 304 7.78 5.94 0.59
N ILE A 305 8.95 6.23 1.16
CA ILE A 305 9.53 7.58 1.23
C ILE A 305 10.59 7.71 0.14
N TYR A 306 10.69 8.91 -0.43
CA TYR A 306 11.65 9.25 -1.48
C TYR A 306 12.57 10.35 -0.97
N VAL A 307 13.88 10.13 -1.03
CA VAL A 307 14.90 11.16 -0.73
C VAL A 307 15.64 11.49 -2.01
N ALA A 308 15.60 12.76 -2.41
CA ALA A 308 16.34 13.27 -3.55
C ALA A 308 17.55 14.10 -3.11
N GLY A 309 18.53 14.19 -4.01
CA GLY A 309 19.76 14.94 -3.79
C GLY A 309 20.53 15.16 -5.08
N ARG A 310 21.73 15.72 -4.98
CA ARG A 310 22.74 15.72 -6.05
C ARG A 310 24.06 15.18 -5.52
N TYR A 311 24.74 14.35 -6.30
CA TYR A 311 26.08 13.84 -5.96
C TYR A 311 27.16 14.42 -6.88
N ASN A 312 28.31 14.76 -6.32
CA ASN A 312 29.59 14.81 -7.02
C ASN A 312 30.33 13.50 -6.87
N LYS A 313 31.23 13.25 -7.81
CA LYS A 313 32.17 12.14 -7.81
C LYS A 313 33.55 12.67 -8.17
N TYR A 314 34.49 12.55 -7.26
CA TYR A 314 35.87 13.03 -7.38
C TYR A 314 36.85 11.91 -7.71
N SER A 315 36.48 10.66 -7.41
CA SER A 315 37.22 9.44 -7.76
C SER A 315 37.15 9.09 -9.25
N ARG A 316 38.18 8.39 -9.76
CA ARG A 316 38.21 7.72 -11.07
C ARG A 316 38.16 6.18 -10.97
N THR A 317 37.96 5.64 -9.78
CA THR A 317 37.93 4.18 -9.50
C THR A 317 36.60 3.72 -8.90
N LEU A 318 35.69 4.64 -8.59
CA LEU A 318 34.37 4.37 -8.01
C LEU A 318 33.29 4.18 -9.10
N SER A 319 32.45 3.15 -8.97
CA SER A 319 31.26 2.98 -9.82
C SER A 319 30.05 3.77 -9.28
N GLN A 320 29.08 4.08 -10.13
CA GLN A 320 27.83 4.72 -9.67
C GLN A 320 26.96 3.78 -8.82
N THR A 321 26.87 2.52 -9.22
CA THR A 321 26.08 1.46 -8.58
C THR A 321 26.99 0.24 -8.35
N PRO A 322 26.69 -0.70 -7.43
CA PRO A 322 27.55 -1.85 -7.14
C PRO A 322 27.93 -2.60 -8.41
N TRP A 323 29.24 -2.73 -8.68
CA TRP A 323 29.70 -3.40 -9.89
C TRP A 323 30.14 -4.83 -9.56
N ILE A 324 29.23 -5.77 -9.74
CA ILE A 324 29.43 -7.21 -9.53
C ILE A 324 29.34 -7.91 -10.89
N ILE A 325 30.28 -8.80 -11.18
CA ILE A 325 30.28 -9.71 -12.34
C ILE A 325 30.58 -11.11 -11.82
N ASP A 326 29.72 -12.09 -12.11
CA ASP A 326 29.87 -13.50 -11.71
C ASP A 326 30.13 -13.66 -10.19
N GLY A 327 29.33 -12.95 -9.37
CA GLY A 327 29.49 -12.86 -7.91
C GLY A 327 30.70 -12.06 -7.43
N SER A 328 31.66 -11.75 -8.31
CA SER A 328 32.89 -11.02 -7.98
C SER A 328 32.70 -9.51 -8.11
N ARG A 329 32.86 -8.80 -6.99
CA ARG A 329 32.89 -7.32 -6.93
C ARG A 329 34.11 -6.78 -7.68
N LYS A 330 33.91 -5.73 -8.50
CA LYS A 330 34.93 -5.12 -9.39
C LYS A 330 35.41 -3.73 -8.94
N THR A 331 34.63 -3.05 -8.09
CA THR A 331 35.02 -1.84 -7.37
C THR A 331 34.67 -2.02 -5.90
N GLU A 332 35.53 -1.57 -4.99
CA GLU A 332 35.35 -1.78 -3.54
C GLU A 332 33.99 -1.30 -3.04
N SER A 333 33.56 -0.11 -3.50
CA SER A 333 32.26 0.48 -3.20
C SER A 333 31.63 1.09 -4.46
N SER A 334 30.54 1.83 -4.27
CA SER A 334 29.83 2.61 -5.27
C SER A 334 29.21 3.87 -4.66
N ILE A 335 28.86 4.86 -5.51
CA ILE A 335 28.18 6.09 -5.09
C ILE A 335 26.86 5.75 -4.38
N GLU A 336 26.10 4.82 -4.93
CA GLU A 336 24.88 4.27 -4.34
C GLU A 336 25.13 3.76 -2.91
N GLU A 337 26.13 2.93 -2.68
CA GLU A 337 26.42 2.38 -1.34
C GLU A 337 26.88 3.46 -0.35
N LEU A 338 27.73 4.40 -0.78
CA LEU A 338 28.25 5.48 0.07
C LEU A 338 27.17 6.49 0.51
N VAL A 339 26.08 6.60 -0.25
CA VAL A 339 24.98 7.55 0.01
C VAL A 339 23.76 6.85 0.62
N CYS A 340 23.29 5.77 0.01
CA CYS A 340 22.00 5.17 0.33
C CYS A 340 21.99 4.38 1.63
N THR A 341 23.10 3.75 2.04
CA THR A 341 23.19 3.03 3.32
C THR A 341 22.85 3.95 4.51
N LYS A 342 23.52 5.11 4.58
CA LYS A 342 23.31 6.10 5.63
C LYS A 342 21.89 6.70 5.63
N ILE A 343 21.29 6.88 4.45
CA ILE A 343 19.88 7.32 4.33
C ILE A 343 18.96 6.19 4.81
N GLN A 344 19.18 4.93 4.40
CA GLN A 344 18.38 3.78 4.80
C GLN A 344 18.38 3.61 6.33
N ASP A 345 19.54 3.75 6.98
CA ASP A 345 19.69 3.68 8.43
C ASP A 345 18.87 4.76 9.15
N LEU A 346 18.84 6.00 8.63
CA LEU A 346 18.07 7.11 9.21
C LEU A 346 16.55 6.85 9.19
N PHE A 347 16.03 6.32 8.07
CA PHE A 347 14.61 6.00 7.89
C PHE A 347 14.24 4.58 8.35
N ARG A 348 15.23 3.76 8.72
CA ARG A 348 15.07 2.34 9.10
C ARG A 348 14.20 1.58 8.10
N ALA A 349 14.51 1.73 6.81
CA ALA A 349 13.76 1.07 5.73
C ALA A 349 14.32 -0.32 5.44
N ASP A 350 13.44 -1.26 5.09
CA ASP A 350 13.82 -2.66 4.79
C ASP A 350 14.69 -2.77 3.54
N GLU A 351 14.29 -2.06 2.48
CA GLU A 351 14.96 -2.04 1.18
C GLU A 351 14.94 -0.62 0.60
N TYR A 352 15.83 -0.36 -0.36
CA TYR A 352 15.83 0.85 -1.16
C TYR A 352 16.14 0.58 -2.63
N ARG A 353 15.81 1.54 -3.50
CA ARG A 353 16.26 1.57 -4.88
C ARG A 353 16.82 2.95 -5.22
N PHE A 354 18.07 2.97 -5.67
CA PHE A 354 18.71 4.16 -6.20
C PHE A 354 18.32 4.41 -7.66
N SER A 355 18.19 5.69 -8.04
CA SER A 355 17.96 6.12 -9.42
C SER A 355 18.56 7.50 -9.66
N ALA A 356 19.32 7.67 -10.73
CA ALA A 356 19.98 8.94 -11.07
C ALA A 356 19.58 9.43 -12.46
N SER A 357 19.67 10.75 -12.68
CA SER A 357 19.42 11.36 -14.00
C SER A 357 20.62 11.10 -14.93
N GLY A 358 20.72 9.87 -15.43
CA GLY A 358 21.83 9.33 -16.22
C GLY A 358 22.98 8.73 -15.38
N ARG A 359 24.08 8.40 -16.07
CA ARG A 359 25.26 7.71 -15.50
C ARG A 359 26.56 8.20 -16.14
N GLU A 360 27.66 8.10 -15.40
CA GLU A 360 29.03 8.23 -15.91
C GLU A 360 29.82 6.91 -15.77
N ASP A 361 30.87 6.75 -16.56
CA ASP A 361 31.80 5.61 -16.45
C ASP A 361 32.61 5.67 -15.14
N VAL A 362 33.26 4.56 -14.76
CA VAL A 362 34.05 4.44 -13.51
C VAL A 362 35.21 5.45 -13.47
N ASP A 363 35.86 5.68 -14.60
CA ASP A 363 36.98 6.61 -14.80
C ASP A 363 36.58 8.10 -14.92
N VAL A 364 35.28 8.41 -14.93
CA VAL A 364 34.75 9.76 -15.15
C VAL A 364 34.36 10.43 -13.83
N LYS A 365 34.79 11.68 -13.62
CA LYS A 365 34.37 12.52 -12.47
C LYS A 365 33.06 13.24 -12.76
N MET A 366 32.28 13.52 -11.72
CA MET A 366 31.03 14.29 -11.77
C MET A 366 31.19 15.57 -10.94
N LEU A 367 31.46 16.70 -11.59
CA LEU A 367 31.83 18.00 -11.00
C LEU A 367 30.70 19.05 -11.10
N GLY A 368 30.97 20.30 -10.70
CA GLY A 368 29.95 21.36 -10.65
C GLY A 368 28.87 21.05 -9.61
N SER A 369 27.60 21.40 -9.88
CA SER A 369 26.49 21.10 -8.94
C SER A 369 26.11 19.62 -8.85
N GLY A 370 26.77 18.73 -9.59
CA GLY A 370 26.62 17.29 -9.47
C GLY A 370 25.41 16.71 -10.22
N ARG A 371 25.26 15.39 -10.18
CA ARG A 371 24.16 14.66 -10.83
C ARG A 371 22.97 14.51 -9.87
N PRO A 372 21.74 14.87 -10.28
CA PRO A 372 20.54 14.57 -9.50
C PRO A 372 20.32 13.07 -9.34
N PHE A 373 19.96 12.66 -8.13
CA PHE A 373 19.52 11.31 -7.81
C PHE A 373 18.26 11.34 -6.93
N VAL A 374 17.59 10.19 -6.88
CA VAL A 374 16.55 9.86 -5.92
C VAL A 374 16.78 8.45 -5.40
N MET A 375 16.48 8.24 -4.14
CA MET A 375 16.42 6.95 -3.47
C MET A 375 14.98 6.76 -3.03
N ASP A 376 14.31 5.73 -3.52
CA ASP A 376 13.07 5.26 -2.92
C ASP A 376 13.36 4.23 -1.82
N MET A 377 12.55 4.24 -0.77
CA MET A 377 12.69 3.37 0.41
C MET A 377 11.36 2.70 0.69
N THR A 378 11.34 1.38 0.75
CA THR A 378 10.13 0.60 1.05
C THR A 378 10.07 0.24 2.53
N SER A 379 8.87 0.30 3.11
CA SER A 379 8.64 0.02 4.54
C SER A 379 9.56 0.81 5.48
N PRO A 380 9.63 2.15 5.38
CA PRO A 380 10.38 2.94 6.36
C PRO A 380 9.74 2.83 7.75
N HIS A 381 10.51 2.36 8.74
CA HIS A 381 10.05 2.29 10.13
C HIS A 381 10.14 3.64 10.84
N ARG A 382 10.93 4.58 10.31
CA ARG A 382 10.99 5.97 10.74
C ARG A 382 10.57 6.88 9.59
N VAL A 383 9.58 7.74 9.84
CA VAL A 383 8.94 8.57 8.81
C VAL A 383 8.94 10.05 9.17
N THR A 384 9.08 10.38 10.47
CA THR A 384 9.21 11.75 10.95
C THR A 384 10.68 12.16 11.01
N VAL A 385 11.19 12.69 9.89
CA VAL A 385 12.56 13.23 9.77
C VAL A 385 12.49 14.71 9.44
N ARG A 386 13.16 15.55 10.24
CA ARG A 386 13.18 17.01 10.05
C ARG A 386 14.26 17.45 9.06
N PRO A 387 14.13 18.61 8.38
CA PRO A 387 15.15 19.13 7.47
C PRO A 387 16.55 19.23 8.10
N GLU A 388 16.64 19.62 9.38
CA GLU A 388 17.93 19.75 10.08
C GLU A 388 18.61 18.40 10.34
N GLU A 389 17.86 17.29 10.29
CA GLU A 389 18.42 15.93 10.36
C GLU A 389 18.98 15.50 9.01
N LEU A 390 18.33 15.84 7.90
CA LEU A 390 18.86 15.63 6.55
C LEU A 390 20.11 16.48 6.29
N ASP A 391 20.16 17.72 6.78
CA ASP A 391 21.36 18.57 6.75
C ASP A 391 22.53 17.97 7.54
N LYS A 392 22.25 17.32 8.67
CA LYS A 392 23.27 16.59 9.45
C LYS A 392 23.73 15.35 8.71
N LEU A 393 22.81 14.55 8.18
CA LEU A 393 23.11 13.35 7.38
C LEU A 393 23.95 13.70 6.15
N GLN A 394 23.63 14.79 5.45
CA GLN A 394 24.40 15.31 4.32
C GLN A 394 25.84 15.63 4.71
N LYS A 395 26.05 16.28 5.87
CA LYS A 395 27.38 16.57 6.40
C LYS A 395 28.14 15.30 6.80
N GLU A 396 27.44 14.31 7.35
CA GLU A 396 28.01 13.01 7.73
C GLU A 396 28.44 12.18 6.52
N ILE A 397 27.62 12.10 5.46
CA ILE A 397 28.01 11.47 4.19
C ILE A 397 29.26 12.18 3.64
N ASN A 398 29.27 13.51 3.63
CA ASN A 398 30.38 14.33 3.12
C ASN A 398 31.67 14.27 3.97
N SER A 399 31.60 13.92 5.26
CA SER A 399 32.78 13.71 6.09
C SER A 399 33.26 12.25 6.10
N SER A 400 32.42 11.31 5.68
CA SER A 400 32.74 9.87 5.69
C SER A 400 33.66 9.41 4.54
N THR A 401 33.81 10.21 3.47
CA THR A 401 34.62 9.86 2.30
C THR A 401 35.05 11.11 1.52
N THR A 402 36.19 11.04 0.84
CA THR A 402 36.68 12.07 -0.09
C THR A 402 36.35 11.75 -1.56
N GLU A 403 35.77 10.57 -1.85
CA GLU A 403 35.49 10.14 -3.22
C GLU A 403 34.25 10.80 -3.84
N ILE A 404 33.32 11.25 -3.00
CA ILE A 404 32.04 11.88 -3.40
C ILE A 404 31.73 13.08 -2.49
N ALA A 405 30.73 13.86 -2.88
CA ALA A 405 30.00 14.72 -1.96
C ALA A 405 28.53 14.82 -2.39
N VAL A 406 27.61 14.80 -1.43
CA VAL A 406 26.18 15.04 -1.63
C VAL A 406 25.79 16.46 -1.26
N ARG A 407 24.76 16.98 -1.94
CA ARG A 407 24.09 18.23 -1.62
C ARG A 407 22.58 18.13 -1.85
N ASP A 408 21.89 19.15 -1.34
CA ASP A 408 20.46 19.40 -1.51
C ASP A 408 19.57 18.23 -1.02
N LEU A 409 20.02 17.42 -0.04
CA LEU A 409 19.23 16.28 0.45
C LEU A 409 17.86 16.71 0.99
N GLN A 410 16.79 16.14 0.44
CA GLN A 410 15.41 16.44 0.82
C GLN A 410 14.47 15.26 0.58
N ILE A 411 13.42 15.15 1.40
CA ILE A 411 12.29 14.28 1.11
C ILE A 411 11.48 14.88 -0.04
N VAL A 412 11.08 14.06 -1.01
CA VAL A 412 10.26 14.45 -2.16
C VAL A 412 9.05 13.53 -2.32
N THR A 413 8.08 13.95 -3.13
CA THR A 413 6.93 13.11 -3.50
C THR A 413 7.28 12.13 -4.61
N ARG A 414 6.45 11.10 -4.80
CA ARG A 414 6.60 10.13 -5.89
C ARG A 414 6.50 10.81 -7.26
N GLU A 415 5.63 11.81 -7.38
CA GLU A 415 5.34 12.53 -8.62
C GLU A 415 6.56 13.31 -9.08
N GLU A 416 7.31 13.90 -8.15
CA GLU A 416 8.53 14.64 -8.41
C GLU A 416 9.67 13.75 -8.94
N THR A 417 9.68 12.44 -8.60
CA THR A 417 10.69 11.49 -9.11
C THR A 417 10.70 11.41 -10.65
N ASN A 418 9.56 11.64 -11.30
CA ASN A 418 9.44 11.55 -12.77
C ASN A 418 10.36 12.55 -13.50
N ARG A 419 10.59 13.72 -12.89
CA ARG A 419 11.42 14.79 -13.46
C ARG A 419 12.88 14.38 -13.67
N LEU A 420 13.40 13.39 -12.94
CA LEU A 420 14.76 12.87 -13.17
C LEU A 420 14.92 12.25 -14.56
N LYS A 421 13.88 11.58 -15.08
CA LYS A 421 13.89 10.94 -16.41
C LYS A 421 13.84 11.98 -17.53
N GLU A 422 13.01 13.01 -17.38
CA GLU A 422 12.94 14.14 -18.31
C GLU A 422 14.31 14.86 -18.40
N GLY A 423 14.92 15.12 -17.24
CA GLY A 423 16.26 15.70 -17.13
C GLY A 423 17.40 14.84 -17.68
N GLU A 424 17.19 13.53 -17.80
CA GLU A 424 18.16 12.62 -18.44
C GLU A 424 18.09 12.76 -19.97
N MET A 425 16.88 12.77 -20.55
CA MET A 425 16.66 12.72 -21.99
C MET A 425 16.76 14.06 -22.71
N LEU A 426 16.27 15.15 -22.11
CA LEU A 426 16.08 16.43 -22.81
C LEU A 426 17.24 17.41 -22.63
N LYS A 427 17.96 17.33 -21.50
CA LYS A 427 18.94 18.37 -21.13
C LYS A 427 20.29 18.16 -21.79
N THR A 428 20.87 19.28 -22.24
CA THR A 428 22.28 19.34 -22.61
C THR A 428 23.18 18.95 -21.43
N LYS A 429 24.34 18.39 -21.76
CA LYS A 429 25.36 17.96 -20.78
C LYS A 429 26.68 18.62 -21.13
N THR A 430 27.38 19.16 -20.13
CA THR A 430 28.67 19.82 -20.32
C THR A 430 29.78 18.87 -19.85
N TYR A 431 30.90 18.86 -20.55
CA TYR A 431 32.05 18.01 -20.25
C TYR A 431 33.36 18.79 -20.37
N SER A 432 34.38 18.27 -19.70
CA SER A 432 35.75 18.76 -19.76
C SER A 432 36.67 17.55 -19.85
N ALA A 433 37.34 17.39 -20.99
CA ALA A 433 38.21 16.27 -21.31
C ALA A 433 39.68 16.72 -21.41
N LEU A 434 40.61 15.86 -20.99
CA LEU A 434 42.01 15.95 -21.37
C LEU A 434 42.21 15.05 -22.58
N CYS A 435 42.60 15.65 -23.70
CA CYS A 435 42.83 14.96 -24.96
C CYS A 435 44.32 14.95 -25.31
N TRP A 436 44.74 13.89 -25.98
CA TRP A 436 46.04 13.75 -26.64
C TRP A 436 45.85 13.76 -28.16
N ALA A 437 46.82 14.28 -28.90
CA ALA A 437 46.90 14.22 -30.35
C ALA A 437 48.26 13.68 -30.83
N GLN A 438 48.24 12.88 -31.89
CA GLN A 438 49.44 12.27 -32.47
C GLN A 438 50.41 13.30 -33.06
N THR A 439 49.90 14.27 -33.82
CA THR A 439 50.72 15.37 -34.37
C THR A 439 50.76 16.57 -33.43
N THR A 440 51.80 17.39 -33.54
CA THR A 440 51.89 18.65 -32.79
C THR A 440 50.78 19.63 -33.21
N LEU A 441 50.02 20.13 -32.24
CA LEU A 441 48.93 21.09 -32.41
C LEU A 441 49.39 22.53 -32.18
N THR A 442 48.70 23.48 -32.81
CA THR A 442 48.91 24.93 -32.64
C THR A 442 47.72 25.61 -31.96
N PRO A 443 47.88 26.81 -31.38
CA PRO A 443 46.75 27.62 -30.89
C PRO A 443 45.69 27.91 -31.97
N GLU A 444 46.11 27.99 -33.24
CA GLU A 444 45.23 28.16 -34.40
C GLU A 444 44.33 26.95 -34.62
N ASP A 445 44.78 25.74 -34.30
CA ASP A 445 43.96 24.53 -34.37
C ASP A 445 42.86 24.52 -33.31
N MET A 446 43.14 25.03 -32.12
CA MET A 446 42.14 25.18 -31.05
C MET A 446 41.06 26.19 -31.44
N LYS A 447 41.43 27.33 -32.06
CA LYS A 447 40.48 28.33 -32.58
C LYS A 447 39.54 27.76 -33.65
N LYS A 448 39.96 26.75 -34.43
CA LYS A 448 39.07 26.06 -35.38
C LYS A 448 37.92 25.38 -34.63
N LEU A 449 38.22 24.67 -33.53
CA LEU A 449 37.21 24.01 -32.70
C LEU A 449 36.22 25.00 -32.06
N ASP A 450 36.72 26.15 -31.59
CA ASP A 450 35.89 27.24 -31.03
C ASP A 450 34.86 27.77 -32.04
N SER A 451 35.14 27.71 -33.34
CA SER A 451 34.22 28.18 -34.39
C SER A 451 33.06 27.21 -34.65
N VAL A 452 33.22 25.92 -34.31
CA VAL A 452 32.21 24.89 -34.58
C VAL A 452 31.04 25.00 -33.60
N LYS A 453 29.82 25.01 -34.13
CA LYS A 453 28.55 25.08 -33.40
C LYS A 453 27.55 24.09 -34.00
N ASP A 454 26.69 23.55 -33.15
CA ASP A 454 25.64 22.58 -33.47
C ASP A 454 26.08 21.48 -34.46
N LEU A 455 27.24 20.88 -34.18
CA LEU A 455 27.83 19.83 -35.01
C LEU A 455 26.99 18.55 -34.92
N ALA A 456 26.30 18.21 -36.01
CA ALA A 456 25.60 16.95 -36.15
C ALA A 456 26.59 15.78 -36.23
N LEU A 457 26.36 14.76 -35.40
CA LEU A 457 27.15 13.53 -35.31
C LEU A 457 26.29 12.32 -35.66
N GLN A 458 26.86 11.37 -36.38
CA GLN A 458 26.34 10.01 -36.52
C GLN A 458 27.19 9.07 -35.66
N GLN A 459 26.66 8.67 -34.50
CA GLN A 459 27.33 7.74 -33.59
C GLN A 459 26.73 6.33 -33.70
N LYS A 460 27.48 5.37 -34.21
CA LYS A 460 27.16 3.94 -33.98
C LYS A 460 27.32 3.64 -32.51
N THR A 461 26.48 2.74 -31.98
CA THR A 461 26.57 2.24 -30.60
C THR A 461 28.00 1.77 -30.30
N PRO A 462 28.74 2.36 -29.35
CA PRO A 462 30.18 2.14 -29.18
C PRO A 462 30.57 0.69 -28.96
N ILE A 463 31.75 0.28 -29.46
CA ILE A 463 32.22 -1.11 -29.37
C ILE A 463 32.16 -1.62 -27.93
N ARG A 464 32.70 -0.84 -26.98
CA ARG A 464 32.75 -1.18 -25.55
C ARG A 464 31.38 -1.37 -24.87
N VAL A 465 30.27 -0.97 -25.48
CA VAL A 465 28.90 -1.18 -24.94
C VAL A 465 28.02 -2.11 -25.78
N LEU A 466 28.52 -2.66 -26.90
CA LEU A 466 27.74 -3.57 -27.76
C LEU A 466 27.24 -4.82 -27.03
N HIS A 467 27.98 -5.31 -26.03
CA HIS A 467 27.56 -6.42 -25.18
C HIS A 467 26.34 -6.11 -24.28
N ARG A 468 25.90 -4.85 -24.17
CA ARG A 468 24.77 -4.39 -23.35
C ARG A 468 23.72 -3.60 -24.11
N ARG A 469 23.99 -3.17 -25.34
CA ARG A 469 23.14 -2.27 -26.12
C ARG A 469 23.06 -2.77 -27.57
N PRO A 470 21.86 -2.84 -28.17
CA PRO A 470 21.72 -3.25 -29.56
C PRO A 470 22.47 -2.28 -30.48
N LEU A 471 23.07 -2.83 -31.55
CA LEU A 471 23.72 -2.03 -32.58
C LEU A 471 22.70 -1.11 -33.25
N GLY A 472 23.09 0.14 -33.44
CA GLY A 472 22.29 1.17 -34.11
C GLY A 472 23.10 2.45 -34.22
N VAL A 473 22.80 3.24 -35.25
CA VAL A 473 23.30 4.61 -35.44
C VAL A 473 22.35 5.55 -34.72
N ARG A 474 22.88 6.55 -34.01
CA ARG A 474 22.10 7.62 -33.39
C ARG A 474 22.66 8.95 -33.85
N GLU A 475 21.76 9.83 -34.30
CA GLU A 475 22.09 11.22 -34.52
C GLU A 475 22.22 11.94 -33.18
N LYS A 476 23.28 12.73 -33.05
CA LYS A 476 23.62 13.52 -31.87
C LYS A 476 24.13 14.90 -32.26
N CYS A 477 24.14 15.83 -31.32
CA CYS A 477 24.64 17.19 -31.56
C CYS A 477 25.67 17.62 -30.50
N VAL A 478 26.80 18.18 -30.96
CA VAL A 478 27.71 18.98 -30.13
C VAL A 478 27.39 20.45 -30.36
N HIS A 479 26.54 21.01 -29.49
CA HIS A 479 26.06 22.39 -29.58
C HIS A 479 27.19 23.41 -29.61
N LYS A 480 28.22 23.18 -28.79
CA LYS A 480 29.45 23.96 -28.82
C LYS A 480 30.60 23.15 -28.24
N MET A 481 31.80 23.45 -28.73
CA MET A 481 33.04 23.09 -28.09
C MET A 481 33.98 24.30 -28.02
N SER A 482 34.99 24.19 -27.17
CA SER A 482 36.16 25.07 -27.15
C SER A 482 37.36 24.33 -26.58
N ALA A 483 38.58 24.71 -26.97
CA ALA A 483 39.79 24.00 -26.57
C ALA A 483 40.92 24.92 -26.11
N GLU A 484 41.71 24.45 -25.13
CA GLU A 484 42.87 25.14 -24.57
C GLU A 484 44.10 24.23 -24.71
N LEU A 485 45.12 24.67 -25.45
CA LEU A 485 46.37 23.94 -25.64
C LEU A 485 47.20 23.99 -24.35
N LEU A 486 47.65 22.83 -23.87
CA LEU A 486 48.46 22.71 -22.64
C LEU A 486 49.95 22.52 -22.97
N ASP A 487 50.22 21.69 -23.98
CA ASP A 487 51.54 21.46 -24.59
C ASP A 487 51.33 21.04 -26.07
N PRO A 488 52.37 20.81 -26.88
CA PRO A 488 52.20 20.49 -28.30
C PRO A 488 51.34 19.26 -28.62
N HIS A 489 51.13 18.33 -27.67
CA HIS A 489 50.34 17.10 -27.88
C HIS A 489 49.09 17.01 -27.00
N HIS A 490 48.96 17.84 -25.95
CA HIS A 490 47.83 17.79 -25.03
C HIS A 490 47.02 19.08 -25.00
N PHE A 491 45.70 18.92 -24.94
CA PHE A 491 44.77 20.04 -24.83
C PHE A 491 43.56 19.69 -23.95
N ARG A 492 42.97 20.72 -23.34
CA ARG A 492 41.73 20.60 -22.56
C ARG A 492 40.54 20.98 -23.44
N LEU A 493 39.67 20.01 -23.72
CA LEU A 493 38.48 20.19 -24.53
C LEU A 493 37.25 20.39 -23.64
N GLN A 494 36.57 21.53 -23.77
CA GLN A 494 35.27 21.79 -23.14
C GLN A 494 34.15 21.55 -24.17
N LEU A 495 33.11 20.81 -23.77
CA LEU A 495 32.01 20.39 -24.64
C LEU A 495 30.66 20.72 -24.02
N SER A 496 29.67 21.06 -24.85
CA SER A 496 28.25 21.04 -24.48
C SER A 496 27.50 20.26 -25.55
N THR A 497 26.94 19.11 -25.18
CA THR A 497 26.32 18.17 -26.14
C THR A 497 24.86 17.91 -25.80
N GLN A 498 24.13 17.36 -26.77
CA GLN A 498 22.85 16.71 -26.55
C GLN A 498 23.01 15.52 -25.57
N ALA A 499 21.95 15.18 -24.84
CA ALA A 499 21.89 14.01 -23.99
C ALA A 499 22.21 12.70 -24.73
N GLY A 500 22.93 11.79 -24.06
CA GLY A 500 23.31 10.49 -24.60
C GLY A 500 24.33 10.53 -25.75
N THR A 501 25.09 11.63 -25.88
CA THR A 501 26.26 11.70 -26.76
C THR A 501 27.43 10.97 -26.11
N TYR A 502 28.09 10.09 -26.86
CA TYR A 502 29.22 9.30 -26.39
C TYR A 502 30.52 10.08 -26.60
N ILE A 503 31.02 10.70 -25.53
CA ILE A 503 32.09 11.70 -25.59
C ILE A 503 33.45 11.10 -25.92
N LYS A 504 33.81 9.95 -25.34
CA LYS A 504 35.08 9.27 -25.64
C LYS A 504 35.17 8.97 -27.13
N GLU A 505 34.11 8.38 -27.66
CA GLU A 505 33.97 7.99 -29.06
C GLU A 505 33.85 9.18 -30.03
N PHE A 506 33.43 10.36 -29.57
CA PHE A 506 33.57 11.61 -30.34
C PHE A 506 35.02 12.10 -30.42
N VAL A 507 35.84 11.87 -29.39
CA VAL A 507 37.28 12.21 -29.41
C VAL A 507 38.05 11.24 -30.31
N HIS A 508 38.03 9.94 -29.99
CA HIS A 508 38.86 8.93 -30.66
C HIS A 508 38.19 8.25 -31.88
N GLY A 509 37.02 8.72 -32.30
CA GLY A 509 36.28 8.26 -33.48
C GLY A 509 35.73 6.82 -33.45
N ASP A 510 36.09 6.00 -32.46
CA ASP A 510 35.75 4.58 -32.33
C ASP A 510 36.03 3.79 -33.63
N PHE A 511 37.23 3.95 -34.19
CA PHE A 511 37.63 3.39 -35.50
C PHE A 511 36.72 3.82 -36.65
N GLY A 512 36.34 5.11 -36.68
CA GLY A 512 35.47 5.70 -37.69
C GLY A 512 33.98 5.31 -37.56
N ARG A 513 33.57 4.82 -36.38
CA ARG A 513 32.17 4.48 -36.05
C ARG A 513 31.37 5.66 -35.49
N THR A 514 32.06 6.72 -35.04
CA THR A 514 31.51 8.06 -34.84
C THR A 514 32.04 9.00 -35.91
N ARG A 515 31.15 9.68 -36.65
CA ARG A 515 31.52 10.67 -37.66
C ARG A 515 30.58 11.88 -37.66
N PRO A 516 31.09 13.12 -37.82
CA PRO A 516 32.50 13.49 -37.66
C PRO A 516 33.02 13.19 -36.23
N ASN A 517 34.33 13.16 -36.07
CA ASN A 517 35.00 13.01 -34.78
C ASN A 517 36.16 14.01 -34.67
N LEU A 518 36.73 14.15 -33.48
CA LEU A 518 37.75 15.17 -33.22
C LEU A 518 39.01 14.99 -34.08
N GLY A 519 39.40 13.74 -34.34
CA GLY A 519 40.53 13.45 -35.22
C GLY A 519 40.29 13.87 -36.67
N GLU A 520 39.07 13.68 -37.19
CA GLU A 520 38.66 14.22 -38.50
C GLU A 520 38.64 15.76 -38.53
N LEU A 521 38.28 16.41 -37.42
CA LEU A 521 38.26 17.87 -37.33
C LEU A 521 39.67 18.50 -37.25
N LEU A 522 40.61 17.82 -36.58
CA LEU A 522 41.99 18.27 -36.41
C LEU A 522 42.98 17.69 -37.44
N GLN A 523 42.55 16.72 -38.26
CA GLN A 523 43.39 16.00 -39.23
C GLN A 523 44.59 15.25 -38.59
N THR A 524 44.36 14.68 -37.40
CA THR A 524 45.32 13.87 -36.64
C THR A 524 44.56 12.82 -35.83
N ASP A 525 45.18 11.68 -35.51
CA ASP A 525 44.63 10.80 -34.49
C ASP A 525 44.57 11.53 -33.14
N CYS A 526 43.48 11.32 -32.41
CA CYS A 526 43.21 11.88 -31.09
C CYS A 526 42.77 10.76 -30.12
N ASP A 527 43.12 10.89 -28.85
CA ASP A 527 42.59 10.03 -27.78
C ASP A 527 42.25 10.82 -26.51
N ILE A 528 41.51 10.21 -25.59
CA ILE A 528 40.97 10.84 -24.37
C ILE A 528 41.61 10.24 -23.12
N LEU A 529 42.45 11.04 -22.45
CA LEU A 529 43.18 10.63 -21.24
C LEU A 529 42.33 10.81 -19.98
N GLU A 530 41.51 11.86 -19.93
CA GLU A 530 40.56 12.09 -18.84
C GLU A 530 39.23 12.62 -19.35
N LEU A 531 38.16 12.32 -18.62
CA LEU A 531 36.85 12.94 -18.83
C LEU A 531 36.21 13.32 -17.49
N ASN A 532 35.65 14.52 -17.44
CA ASN A 532 34.84 15.04 -16.35
C ASN A 532 33.48 15.50 -16.92
N VAL A 533 32.39 15.22 -16.20
CA VAL A 533 31.10 15.87 -16.42
C VAL A 533 31.06 17.15 -15.59
N GLU A 534 30.64 18.25 -16.19
CA GLU A 534 30.39 19.53 -15.51
C GLU A 534 28.91 19.87 -15.58
N VAL A 535 28.32 20.28 -14.46
CA VAL A 535 26.99 20.93 -14.46
C VAL A 535 27.18 22.36 -13.99
N ARG A 536 27.05 23.30 -14.92
CA ARG A 536 27.10 24.75 -14.66
C ARG A 536 25.67 25.30 -14.63
N HIS A 537 25.32 26.07 -13.60
CA HIS A 537 24.09 26.86 -13.61
C HIS A 537 24.27 28.05 -14.57
N ARG A 538 23.18 28.49 -15.23
CA ARG A 538 23.11 29.85 -15.75
C ARG A 538 22.93 30.79 -14.55
N THR A 539 23.99 31.49 -14.17
CA THR A 539 23.93 32.54 -13.14
C THR A 539 23.11 33.72 -13.67
N GLY A 540 21.85 33.85 -13.22
CA GLY A 540 20.96 34.85 -13.82
C GLY A 540 19.54 34.93 -13.27
N THR A 541 19.37 34.95 -11.94
CA THR A 541 18.35 35.74 -11.20
C THR A 541 18.48 35.45 -9.71
N ALA A 542 18.61 36.49 -8.88
CA ALA A 542 18.52 36.35 -7.44
C ALA A 542 17.04 36.41 -7.02
N TYR A 543 16.50 35.29 -6.53
CA TYR A 543 15.20 35.26 -5.86
C TYR A 543 15.28 34.46 -4.56
N SER A 544 14.44 34.85 -3.60
CA SER A 544 14.45 34.39 -2.21
C SER A 544 14.28 32.87 -2.06
N VAL A 545 14.97 32.33 -1.05
CA VAL A 545 15.05 30.89 -0.76
C VAL A 545 13.68 30.34 -0.35
N SER A 546 13.28 29.25 -1.00
CA SER A 546 12.12 28.42 -0.63
C SER A 546 12.46 26.93 -0.85
N PRO A 547 11.95 25.97 -0.05
CA PRO A 547 12.47 24.59 -0.01
C PRO A 547 12.27 23.72 -1.27
N THR A 548 11.64 24.22 -2.34
CA THR A 548 11.19 23.44 -3.52
C THR A 548 12.18 23.43 -4.70
N TYR A 549 13.46 23.74 -4.47
CA TYR A 549 14.37 24.14 -5.56
C TYR A 549 15.10 23.03 -6.31
N LEU A 550 15.16 21.79 -5.81
CA LEU A 550 15.90 20.71 -6.49
C LEU A 550 15.29 20.37 -7.87
N MET A 551 13.97 20.56 -7.97
CA MET A 551 13.11 20.22 -9.10
C MET A 551 12.64 21.43 -9.93
N SER A 552 12.81 22.68 -9.46
CA SER A 552 12.50 23.88 -10.25
C SER A 552 13.49 24.10 -11.39
N ASP A 553 14.75 23.74 -11.19
CA ASP A 553 15.79 23.69 -12.23
C ASP A 553 15.47 22.71 -13.36
N LEU A 554 14.46 21.84 -13.23
CA LEU A 554 13.97 20.94 -14.29
C LEU A 554 12.85 21.55 -15.16
N ARG A 555 12.46 22.81 -14.94
CA ARG A 555 11.52 23.52 -15.83
C ARG A 555 12.13 23.71 -17.23
N CYS A 556 11.34 23.45 -18.27
CA CYS A 556 11.70 23.78 -19.65
C CYS A 556 12.03 25.26 -19.82
N SER A 557 13.06 25.53 -20.61
CA SER A 557 13.15 26.69 -21.49
C SER A 557 12.89 26.19 -22.91
#